data_AF-A0AAP6HIA8-F1
#
_entry.id   AF-A0AAP6HIA8-F1
#
_cell.length_a   1.000
_cell.length_b   1.000
_cell.length_c   1.000
_cell.angle_alpha   90.00
_cell.angle_beta   90.00
_cell.angle_gamma   90.00
#
_symmetry.space_group_name_H-M   'P 1'
#
loop_
_entity.id
_entity.type
_entity.pdbx_description
1 polymer ?
#
loop_
_entity_poly.entity_id
_entity_poly.type
_entity_poly.pdbx_seq_one_letter_code
_entity_poly.pdbx_strand_id
1 'polypeptide(L)'
;MKTKNLQKVNERVAATLMETIGEKQIYYQYGTDYNNKIPQSVNFTTQLQDGKTLSGTYSKGGGLSLNGTGVNSVDDLQIVNSALDTILEIINGFEVEKEVVEDGGSQ
;
A
#
# COMPACT_ATOMS: atom_id res chain seq x y z
N MET A 1 4.66 34.78 -23.90
CA MET A 1 4.36 33.41 -23.44
C MET A 1 2.96 33.04 -23.91
N LYS A 2 2.75 31.82 -24.43
CA LYS A 2 1.40 31.34 -24.75
C LYS A 2 0.81 30.67 -23.51
N THR A 3 -0.29 31.21 -23.00
CA THR A 3 -1.04 30.62 -21.87
C THR A 3 -2.04 29.61 -22.41
N LYS A 4 -2.21 28.48 -21.73
CA LYS A 4 -3.26 27.49 -22.04
C LYS A 4 -4.40 27.61 -21.04
N ASN A 5 -5.63 27.48 -21.52
CA ASN A 5 -6.80 27.34 -20.66
C ASN A 5 -7.00 25.86 -20.34
N LEU A 6 -6.60 25.44 -19.15
CA LEU A 6 -6.77 24.06 -18.66
C LEU A 6 -7.77 24.06 -17.51
N GLN A 7 -8.61 23.03 -17.44
CA GLN A 7 -9.50 22.78 -16.32
C GLN A 7 -9.01 21.55 -15.54
N LYS A 8 -8.87 21.68 -14.22
CA LYS A 8 -8.58 20.53 -13.35
C LYS A 8 -9.82 19.65 -13.29
N VAL A 9 -9.69 18.41 -13.76
CA VAL A 9 -10.79 17.42 -13.77
C VAL A 9 -10.72 16.43 -12.61
N ASN A 10 -9.52 16.19 -12.07
CA ASN A 10 -9.30 15.31 -10.92
C ASN A 10 -7.94 15.60 -10.26
N GLU A 11 -7.73 15.12 -9.04
CA GLU A 11 -6.45 15.01 -8.35
C GLU A 11 -6.36 13.65 -7.67
N ARG A 12 -5.18 13.02 -7.74
CA ARG A 12 -4.92 11.75 -7.07
C ARG A 12 -3.74 11.92 -6.13
N VAL A 13 -3.86 11.33 -4.95
CA VAL A 13 -2.79 11.28 -3.96
C VAL A 13 -2.33 9.83 -3.87
N ALA A 14 -1.04 9.60 -4.06
CA ALA A 14 -0.43 8.30 -3.84
C ALA A 14 0.16 8.25 -2.43
N ALA A 15 0.01 7.12 -1.76
CA ALA A 15 0.57 6.85 -0.45
C ALA A 15 1.33 5.53 -0.45
N THR A 16 2.42 5.50 0.31
CA THR A 16 3.16 4.29 0.64
C THR A 16 3.26 4.21 2.15
N LEU A 17 2.79 3.11 2.72
CA LEU A 17 2.97 2.77 4.13
C LEU A 17 3.94 1.61 4.24
N MET A 18 4.58 1.47 5.39
CA MET A 18 5.43 0.33 5.70
C MET A 18 5.13 -0.10 7.13
N GLU A 19 5.02 -1.41 7.33
CA GLU A 19 5.01 -2.00 8.66
C GLU A 19 6.05 -3.12 8.76
N THR A 20 6.44 -3.44 9.99
CA THR A 20 7.36 -4.54 10.27
C THR A 20 6.60 -5.65 11.01
N ILE A 21 6.56 -6.84 10.40
CA ILE A 21 5.95 -8.05 10.98
C ILE A 21 7.04 -9.10 11.12
N GLY A 22 7.39 -9.42 12.37
CA GLY A 22 8.58 -10.23 12.66
C GLY A 22 9.84 -9.56 12.13
N GLU A 23 10.60 -10.25 11.27
CA GLU A 23 11.80 -9.71 10.61
C GLU A 23 11.52 -9.15 9.21
N LYS A 24 10.24 -9.04 8.81
CA LYS A 24 9.84 -8.67 7.45
C LYS A 24 9.27 -7.27 7.41
N GLN A 25 9.73 -6.48 6.44
CA GLN A 25 9.12 -5.21 6.09
C GLN A 25 8.09 -5.45 4.98
N ILE A 26 6.85 -5.02 5.22
CA ILE A 26 5.76 -5.07 4.24
C ILE A 26 5.44 -3.65 3.83
N TYR A 27 5.41 -3.40 2.53
CA TYR A 27 5.08 -2.10 1.97
C TYR A 27 3.68 -2.14 1.37
N TYR A 28 2.85 -1.15 1.69
CA TYR A 28 1.52 -0.97 1.15
C TYR A 28 1.46 0.27 0.28
N GLN A 29 0.95 0.14 -0.93
CA GLN A 29 0.89 1.23 -1.91
C GLN A 29 -0.53 1.38 -2.42
N TYR A 30 -1.04 2.60 -2.37
CA TYR A 30 -2.39 2.89 -2.84
C TYR A 30 -2.54 4.33 -3.29
N GLY A 31 -3.63 4.58 -4.02
CA GLY A 31 -4.01 5.91 -4.47
C GLY A 31 -5.44 6.24 -4.07
N THR A 32 -5.66 7.48 -3.64
CA THR A 32 -6.98 8.07 -3.42
C THR A 32 -7.20 9.19 -4.43
N ASP A 33 -8.46 9.58 -4.64
CA ASP A 33 -8.77 10.80 -5.38
C ASP A 33 -9.39 11.86 -4.46
N TYR A 34 -9.48 13.09 -4.94
CA TYR A 34 -9.98 14.22 -4.14
C TYR A 34 -11.41 13.97 -3.60
N ASN A 35 -12.24 13.28 -4.37
CA ASN A 35 -13.64 13.03 -4.02
C ASN A 35 -13.79 11.83 -3.09
N ASN A 36 -12.82 10.91 -3.10
CA ASN A 36 -12.83 9.68 -2.34
C ASN A 36 -11.47 9.42 -1.70
N LYS A 37 -11.37 9.77 -0.41
CA LYS A 37 -10.20 9.50 0.43
C LYS A 37 -10.04 8.01 0.79
N ILE A 38 -10.95 7.16 0.34
CA ILE A 38 -10.89 5.71 0.58
C ILE A 38 -10.31 5.03 -0.66
N PRO A 39 -9.17 4.32 -0.51
CA PRO A 39 -8.57 3.59 -1.62
C PRO A 39 -9.51 2.55 -2.20
N GLN A 40 -9.52 2.42 -3.53
CA GLN A 40 -10.25 1.35 -4.22
C GLN A 40 -9.39 0.09 -4.40
N SER A 41 -8.08 0.23 -4.27
CA SER A 41 -7.12 -0.87 -4.34
C SER A 41 -5.90 -0.57 -3.49
N VAL A 42 -5.32 -1.62 -2.90
CA VAL A 42 -4.05 -1.54 -2.18
C VAL A 42 -3.16 -2.68 -2.69
N ASN A 43 -1.94 -2.33 -3.07
CA ASN A 43 -0.90 -3.30 -3.36
C ASN A 43 -0.06 -3.52 -2.11
N PHE A 44 0.37 -4.75 -1.86
CA PHE A 44 1.41 -5.03 -0.89
C PHE A 44 2.58 -5.77 -1.51
N THR A 45 3.76 -5.60 -0.92
CA THR A 45 4.97 -6.32 -1.31
C THR A 45 5.91 -6.51 -0.12
N THR A 46 6.59 -7.64 -0.07
CA THR A 46 7.63 -7.94 0.92
C THR A 46 8.66 -8.94 0.36
N GLN A 47 9.88 -8.90 0.90
CA GLN A 47 10.95 -9.84 0.55
C GLN A 47 11.04 -10.99 1.56
N LEU A 48 10.95 -12.23 1.06
CA LEU A 48 11.14 -13.46 1.82
C LEU A 48 12.64 -13.75 2.02
N GLN A 49 12.96 -14.69 2.92
CA GLN A 49 14.35 -14.96 3.32
C GLN A 49 15.24 -15.48 2.18
N ASP A 50 14.66 -16.09 1.15
CA ASP A 50 15.35 -16.63 -0.02
C ASP A 50 15.48 -15.61 -1.17
N GLY A 51 15.19 -14.33 -0.90
CA GLY A 51 15.19 -13.27 -1.90
C GLY A 51 13.97 -13.27 -2.82
N LYS A 52 13.01 -14.20 -2.63
CA LYS A 52 11.73 -14.13 -3.34
C LYS A 52 10.90 -12.96 -2.86
N THR A 53 10.05 -12.45 -3.75
CA THR A 53 9.08 -11.42 -3.41
C THR A 53 7.70 -12.05 -3.26
N LEU A 54 7.04 -11.76 -2.14
CA LEU A 54 5.62 -12.03 -1.95
C LEU A 54 4.87 -10.71 -2.15
N SER A 55 3.89 -10.71 -3.04
CA SER A 55 3.15 -9.51 -3.37
C SER A 55 1.72 -9.84 -3.75
N GLY A 56 0.85 -8.83 -3.68
CA GLY A 56 -0.53 -8.97 -4.09
C GLY A 56 -1.24 -7.64 -4.18
N THR A 57 -2.44 -7.70 -4.72
CA THR A 57 -3.33 -6.56 -4.88
C THR A 57 -4.67 -6.94 -4.29
N TYR A 58 -5.17 -6.13 -3.36
CA TYR A 58 -6.57 -6.15 -3.00
C TYR A 58 -7.32 -5.10 -3.80
N SER A 59 -8.48 -5.47 -4.32
CA SER A 59 -9.44 -4.52 -4.92
C SER A 59 -10.76 -4.54 -4.18
N LYS A 60 -11.33 -3.37 -3.88
CA LYS A 60 -12.64 -3.25 -3.23
C LYS A 60 -13.70 -3.90 -4.12
N GLY A 61 -14.38 -4.92 -3.61
CA GLY A 61 -15.36 -5.74 -4.35
C GLY A 61 -14.75 -6.87 -5.20
N GLY A 62 -13.43 -6.95 -5.33
CA GLY A 62 -12.72 -8.03 -6.03
C GLY A 62 -11.94 -8.98 -5.12
N GLY A 63 -11.68 -8.57 -3.87
CA GLY A 63 -10.91 -9.36 -2.90
C GLY A 63 -9.40 -9.28 -3.14
N LEU A 64 -8.65 -10.19 -2.50
CA LEU A 64 -7.19 -10.27 -2.58
C LEU A 64 -6.77 -11.20 -3.72
N SER A 65 -5.85 -10.72 -4.56
CA SER A 65 -5.13 -11.51 -5.56
C SER A 65 -3.64 -11.50 -5.24
N LEU A 66 -3.00 -12.66 -5.20
CA LEU A 66 -1.55 -12.80 -5.03
C LEU A 66 -0.86 -12.78 -6.40
N ASN A 67 0.30 -12.13 -6.48
CA ASN A 67 1.11 -12.02 -7.68
C ASN A 67 2.43 -12.83 -7.49
N GLY A 68 2.86 -13.58 -8.51
CA GLY A 68 4.18 -14.26 -8.51
C GLY A 68 4.21 -15.68 -7.91
N THR A 69 5.33 -16.06 -7.28
CA THR A 69 5.70 -17.43 -6.84
C THR A 69 4.83 -18.09 -5.77
N GLY A 70 3.68 -17.52 -5.42
CA GLY A 70 2.72 -18.09 -4.47
C GLY A 70 3.19 -18.13 -3.01
N VAL A 71 2.30 -18.61 -2.15
CA VAL A 71 2.52 -18.90 -0.72
C VAL A 71 3.02 -20.34 -0.63
N ASN A 72 4.26 -20.56 -0.19
CA ASN A 72 4.90 -21.87 -0.20
C ASN A 72 5.12 -22.45 1.19
N SER A 73 4.84 -21.68 2.24
CA SER A 73 5.00 -22.08 3.63
C SER A 73 3.87 -21.52 4.49
N VAL A 74 3.77 -22.02 5.73
CA VAL A 74 2.86 -21.46 6.73
C VAL A 74 3.27 -20.02 7.10
N ASP A 75 4.56 -19.74 7.14
CA ASP A 75 5.09 -18.40 7.44
C ASP A 75 4.68 -17.40 6.35
N ASP A 76 4.76 -17.80 5.08
CA ASP A 76 4.27 -16.99 3.95
C ASP A 76 2.77 -16.70 4.10
N LEU A 77 1.98 -17.69 4.55
CA LEU A 77 0.55 -17.53 4.74
C LEU A 77 0.23 -16.58 5.90
N GLN A 78 1.01 -16.62 6.98
CA GLN A 78 0.89 -15.68 8.09
C GLN A 78 1.18 -14.25 7.64
N ILE A 79 2.22 -14.05 6.82
CA ILE A 79 2.54 -12.76 6.22
C ILE A 79 1.38 -12.26 5.36
N VAL A 80 0.79 -13.11 4.51
CA VAL A 80 -0.38 -12.73 3.70
C VAL A 80 -1.57 -12.35 4.57
N ASN A 81 -1.84 -13.10 5.63
CA ASN A 81 -2.96 -12.82 6.53
C ASN A 81 -2.79 -11.49 7.25
N SER A 82 -1.60 -11.22 7.81
CA SER A 82 -1.32 -9.93 8.44
C SER A 82 -1.40 -8.79 7.43
N ALA A 83 -0.86 -8.97 6.23
CA ALA A 83 -0.95 -7.95 5.18
C ALA A 83 -2.39 -7.68 4.76
N LEU A 84 -3.23 -8.71 4.67
CA LEU A 84 -4.64 -8.57 4.36
C LEU A 84 -5.39 -7.79 5.45
N ASP A 85 -5.09 -8.04 6.72
CA ASP A 85 -5.69 -7.32 7.85
C ASP A 85 -5.43 -5.81 7.73
N THR A 86 -4.16 -5.41 7.61
CA THR A 86 -3.74 -4.02 7.40
C THR A 86 -4.39 -3.42 6.15
N ILE A 87 -4.45 -4.16 5.03
CA ILE A 87 -5.12 -3.70 3.80
C ILE A 87 -6.61 -3.41 4.03
N LEU A 88 -7.31 -4.26 4.77
CA LEU A 88 -8.73 -4.07 5.09
C LEU A 88 -8.93 -2.83 5.95
N GLU A 89 -8.02 -2.55 6.88
CA GLU A 89 -8.02 -1.29 7.62
C GLU A 89 -7.84 -0.10 6.66
N ILE A 90 -6.82 -0.13 5.78
CA ILE A 90 -6.55 0.93 4.79
C ILE A 90 -7.80 1.25 3.96
N ILE A 91 -8.48 0.22 3.46
CA ILE A 91 -9.66 0.37 2.57
C ILE A 91 -10.94 0.75 3.34
N ASN A 92 -10.92 0.62 4.66
CA ASN A 92 -11.99 1.13 5.52
C ASN A 92 -11.68 2.53 6.08
N GLY A 93 -10.52 3.10 5.74
CA GLY A 93 -10.20 4.51 5.98
C GLY A 93 -9.76 4.81 7.40
N PHE A 94 -9.03 3.91 8.06
CA PHE A 94 -8.45 4.19 9.37
C PHE A 94 -7.43 5.35 9.29
N GLU A 95 -7.30 6.07 10.41
CA GLU A 95 -6.30 7.12 10.54
C GLU A 95 -4.93 6.47 10.74
N VAL A 96 -4.04 6.64 9.75
CA VAL A 96 -2.63 6.31 9.93
C VAL A 96 -2.05 7.33 10.90
N GLU A 97 -1.60 6.89 12.08
CA GLU A 97 -0.79 7.72 12.95
C GLU A 97 0.45 8.17 12.17
N LYS A 98 0.53 9.46 11.88
CA LYS A 98 1.68 10.02 11.18
C LYS A 98 2.87 9.96 12.14
N GLU A 99 3.77 9.01 11.95
CA GLU A 99 5.16 9.26 12.29
C GLU A 99 5.65 10.35 11.35
N VAL A 100 5.83 11.55 11.89
CA VAL A 100 6.50 12.64 11.20
C VAL A 100 7.95 12.22 11.07
N VAL A 101 8.33 11.69 9.91
CA VAL A 101 9.74 11.64 9.54
C VAL A 101 10.11 13.09 9.25
N GLU A 102 10.66 13.78 10.25
CA GLU A 102 11.21 15.12 10.05
C GLU A 102 12.24 15.01 8.92
N ASP A 103 11.93 15.64 7.79
CA ASP A 103 12.87 15.81 6.70
C ASP A 103 14.02 16.63 7.27
N GLY A 104 15.11 15.94 7.60
CA GLY A 104 16.32 16.51 8.19
C GLY A 104 16.94 17.49 7.21
N GLY A 105 16.43 18.71 7.21
CA GLY A 105 17.01 19.86 6.53
C GLY A 105 18.35 20.16 7.17
N SER A 106 19.42 19.69 6.53
CA SER A 106 20.79 20.12 6.83
C SER A 106 20.86 21.65 6.69
N GLN A 107 21.22 22.33 7.79
CA GLN A 107 21.70 23.71 7.78
C GLN A 107 23.05 23.82 7.07
#